data_AF-A0A8J1U573-F1
#
_entry.id   AF-A0A8J1U573-F1
#
_cell.length_a   1.000
_cell.length_b   1.000
_cell.length_c   1.000
_cell.angle_alpha   90.00
_cell.angle_beta   90.00
_cell.angle_gamma   90.00
#
_symmetry.space_group_name_H-M   'P 1'
#
loop_
_entity.id
_entity.type
_entity.pdbx_description
1 polymer ?
#
loop_
_entity_poly.entity_id
_entity_poly.type
_entity_poly.pdbx_seq_one_letter_code
_entity_poly.pdbx_strand_id
1 'polypeptide(L)'
;MNSMLRMNSKRTLILGLILIVLCGLFFTRSTERFFVYYQKPCGDTTYRNSASDKGIKYERQPKLILDETFKHHFIIDGAIFSDKGMALSVPKNISTSLVYSFSPSVEQTAKKMYILNGRDNKFYANSPAILWFKGRLFTTLRIWLQNEAFDLAKKWPANVFQDNAIFTQQFDKFMRPLTNGSLVGMITPKWKIGDGPIEPRLFTFRNRLLMTFNTGYVSSLNKMRDFSFIWDMESNVLIRPRIKGPKPQSQTRDKHWIPFIKNNKLYFVHGFDPLRILKCQLGADACDCHFVMLRGNLSAIFSNVKTPLRGGTPMEKYKGSYYISIMHATLFKKATGLRFYTFNLVVFCTTPKPRIVYVSGPIEVNPDLLKRYPIVRHWYIEEPFVFPVGLLLEGKDSVIIGGHINDHSSVLLRLTGLQAIMKTVISIDQENFKPKRGPPDFTVQAYVKDAATKYSGIQFH
;
A
#
# COMPACT_ATOMS: atom_id res chain seq x y z
N MET A 1 55.10 -55.52 -1.01
CA MET A 1 54.88 -54.07 -0.77
C MET A 1 54.12 -53.31 -1.88
N ASN A 2 53.79 -53.92 -3.04
CA ASN A 2 53.06 -53.21 -4.13
C ASN A 2 51.54 -53.44 -4.20
N SER A 3 50.92 -54.21 -3.30
CA SER A 3 49.46 -54.41 -3.30
C SER A 3 48.71 -53.47 -2.34
N MET A 4 49.38 -52.86 -1.35
CA MET A 4 48.73 -52.00 -0.36
C MET A 4 48.54 -50.54 -0.82
N LEU A 5 49.28 -50.09 -1.84
CA LEU A 5 49.17 -48.71 -2.37
C LEU A 5 48.06 -48.53 -3.42
N ARG A 6 47.51 -49.61 -3.99
CA ARG A 6 46.42 -49.54 -5.00
C ARG A 6 45.01 -49.46 -4.42
N MET A 7 44.81 -49.76 -3.14
CA MET A 7 43.48 -49.69 -2.50
C MET A 7 43.10 -48.29 -2.02
N ASN A 8 44.06 -47.40 -1.80
CA ASN A 8 43.76 -46.04 -1.32
C ASN A 8 43.36 -45.09 -2.46
N SER A 9 43.87 -45.22 -3.68
CA SER A 9 43.53 -44.28 -4.76
C SER A 9 42.07 -44.42 -5.25
N LYS A 10 41.52 -45.64 -5.26
CA LYS A 10 40.10 -45.86 -5.64
C LYS A 10 39.12 -45.32 -4.59
N ARG A 11 39.45 -45.43 -3.29
CA ARG A 11 38.59 -44.87 -2.22
C ARG A 11 38.59 -43.35 -2.23
N THR A 12 39.74 -42.71 -2.47
CA THR A 12 39.83 -41.25 -2.55
C THR A 12 39.11 -40.71 -3.78
N LEU A 13 39.17 -41.40 -4.92
CA LEU A 13 38.45 -40.99 -6.14
C LEU A 13 36.92 -41.11 -5.97
N ILE A 14 36.44 -42.18 -5.33
CA ILE A 14 35.01 -42.39 -5.05
C ILE A 14 34.49 -41.34 -4.04
N LEU A 15 35.25 -41.04 -2.99
CA LEU A 15 34.90 -39.99 -2.03
C LEU A 15 34.88 -38.60 -2.69
N GLY A 16 35.82 -38.31 -3.60
CA GLY A 16 35.85 -37.06 -4.36
C GLY A 16 34.64 -36.90 -5.30
N LEU A 17 34.27 -37.97 -6.01
CA LEU A 17 33.08 -37.98 -6.89
C LEU A 17 31.77 -37.86 -6.11
N ILE A 18 31.65 -38.51 -4.95
CA ILE A 18 30.48 -38.37 -4.07
C ILE A 18 30.38 -36.93 -3.56
N LEU A 19 31.49 -36.30 -3.19
CA LEU A 19 31.50 -34.91 -2.74
C LEU A 19 31.11 -33.92 -3.86
N ILE A 20 31.57 -34.16 -5.09
CA ILE A 20 31.22 -33.32 -6.26
C ILE A 20 29.75 -33.49 -6.65
N VAL A 21 29.20 -34.71 -6.59
CA VAL A 21 27.78 -34.96 -6.84
C VAL A 21 26.90 -34.37 -5.74
N LEU A 22 27.30 -34.48 -4.46
CA LEU A 22 26.59 -33.84 -3.35
C LEU A 22 26.66 -32.31 -3.44
N CYS A 23 27.81 -31.72 -3.74
CA CYS A 23 27.95 -30.29 -3.98
C CYS A 23 27.14 -29.82 -5.20
N GLY A 24 27.09 -30.61 -6.27
CA GLY A 24 26.27 -30.34 -7.46
C GLY A 24 24.77 -30.39 -7.16
N LEU A 25 24.32 -31.35 -6.35
CA LEU A 25 22.94 -31.47 -5.90
C LEU A 25 22.52 -30.33 -4.94
N PHE A 26 23.45 -29.77 -4.17
CA PHE A 26 23.19 -28.57 -3.36
C PHE A 26 23.18 -27.27 -4.17
N PHE A 27 23.86 -27.21 -5.33
CA PHE A 27 23.92 -26.02 -6.18
C PHE A 27 22.87 -25.96 -7.30
N THR A 28 22.19 -27.06 -7.62
CA THR A 28 21.09 -27.05 -8.59
C THR A 28 19.73 -26.91 -7.89
N ARG A 29 19.13 -25.71 -8.03
CA ARG A 29 17.75 -25.32 -7.67
C ARG A 29 17.48 -25.04 -6.18
N SER A 30 17.96 -23.89 -5.71
CA SER A 30 17.18 -23.09 -4.76
C SER A 30 15.96 -22.47 -5.47
N THR A 31 15.00 -23.30 -5.90
CA THR A 31 13.66 -22.79 -6.15
C THR A 31 13.07 -22.46 -4.78
N GLU A 32 12.93 -21.17 -4.47
CA GLU A 32 12.10 -20.70 -3.36
C GLU A 32 10.70 -21.31 -3.53
N ARG A 33 10.44 -22.44 -2.87
CA ARG A 33 9.13 -23.10 -2.90
C ARG A 33 8.27 -22.42 -1.84
N PHE A 34 7.45 -21.48 -2.29
CA PHE A 34 6.30 -21.04 -1.51
C PHE A 34 5.27 -22.18 -1.55
N PHE A 35 5.10 -22.89 -0.44
CA PHE A 35 3.91 -23.72 -0.26
C PHE A 35 2.72 -22.76 -0.18
N VAL A 36 1.56 -23.13 -0.72
CA VAL A 36 0.30 -22.38 -0.61
C VAL A 36 -0.74 -23.38 -0.13
N TYR A 37 -1.17 -23.28 1.13
CA TYR A 37 -2.29 -24.07 1.64
C TYR A 37 -3.59 -23.42 1.18
N TYR A 38 -4.38 -24.18 0.44
CA TYR A 38 -5.63 -23.74 -0.14
C TYR A 38 -6.81 -24.21 0.71
N GLN A 39 -7.67 -23.28 1.08
CA GLN A 39 -9.05 -23.60 1.44
C GLN A 39 -9.91 -23.16 0.25
N LYS A 40 -10.57 -24.13 -0.39
CA LYS A 40 -11.36 -23.93 -1.61
C LYS A 40 -12.49 -22.93 -1.35
N PRO A 41 -12.59 -21.79 -2.06
CA PRO A 41 -13.79 -20.98 -2.00
C PRO A 41 -14.93 -21.79 -2.63
N CYS A 42 -16.00 -21.97 -1.86
CA CYS A 42 -17.25 -22.52 -2.38
C CYS A 42 -17.88 -21.52 -3.36
N GLY A 43 -18.09 -21.93 -4.61
CA GLY A 43 -18.92 -21.21 -5.59
C GLY A 43 -18.25 -20.99 -6.94
N ASP A 44 -18.49 -21.91 -7.86
CA ASP A 44 -18.10 -21.81 -9.26
C ASP A 44 -19.16 -20.98 -10.01
N THR A 45 -18.79 -19.79 -10.50
CA THR A 45 -19.63 -19.04 -11.46
C THR A 45 -18.75 -18.62 -12.63
N THR A 46 -18.79 -19.41 -13.70
CA THR A 46 -18.09 -19.15 -14.95
C THR A 46 -18.82 -18.05 -15.72
N TYR A 47 -18.24 -16.84 -15.75
CA TYR A 47 -18.65 -15.78 -16.67
C TYR A 47 -17.65 -15.72 -17.84
N ARG A 48 -18.09 -16.14 -19.04
CA ARG A 48 -17.38 -15.86 -20.31
C ARG A 48 -17.76 -14.46 -20.77
N ASN A 49 -16.78 -13.58 -20.95
CA ASN A 49 -16.97 -12.31 -21.65
C ASN A 49 -15.93 -12.17 -22.77
N SER A 50 -16.43 -12.15 -24.01
CA SER A 50 -15.74 -11.64 -25.20
C SER A 50 -16.17 -10.19 -25.41
N ALA A 51 -15.25 -9.23 -25.41
CA ALA A 51 -15.56 -7.86 -25.82
C ALA A 51 -14.38 -7.22 -26.55
N SER A 52 -14.64 -6.88 -27.81
CA SER A 52 -13.82 -6.08 -28.72
C SER A 52 -13.81 -4.60 -28.32
N ASP A 53 -12.66 -3.98 -28.54
CA ASP A 53 -12.22 -2.68 -28.03
C ASP A 53 -12.78 -1.49 -28.84
N LYS A 54 -14.06 -1.13 -28.62
CA LYS A 54 -14.64 0.14 -29.11
C LYS A 54 -15.27 0.93 -27.96
N GLY A 55 -14.55 1.95 -27.51
CA GLY A 55 -15.09 3.05 -26.69
C GLY A 55 -15.69 2.63 -25.36
N ILE A 56 -14.86 2.28 -24.38
CA ILE A 56 -15.29 2.07 -22.99
C ILE A 56 -15.91 3.38 -22.49
N LYS A 57 -17.25 3.49 -22.56
CA LYS A 57 -18.00 4.41 -21.71
C LYS A 57 -17.65 3.98 -20.28
N TYR A 58 -16.96 4.83 -19.53
CA TYR A 58 -16.81 4.63 -18.10
C TYR A 58 -18.22 4.60 -17.52
N GLU A 59 -18.77 3.41 -17.29
CA GLU A 59 -19.96 3.26 -16.49
C GLU A 59 -19.72 3.98 -15.19
N ARG A 60 -20.66 4.86 -14.81
CA ARG A 60 -20.57 5.56 -13.54
C ARG A 60 -20.48 4.49 -12.46
N GLN A 61 -19.35 4.48 -11.76
CA GLN A 61 -19.16 3.60 -10.62
C GLN A 61 -20.31 3.83 -9.63
N PRO A 62 -20.87 2.76 -9.02
CA PRO A 62 -21.93 2.94 -8.04
C PRO A 62 -21.47 3.82 -6.88
N LYS A 63 -22.34 4.72 -6.42
CA LYS A 63 -22.11 5.49 -5.19
C LYS A 63 -22.52 4.64 -3.98
N LEU A 64 -21.78 4.72 -2.86
CA LEU A 64 -22.22 4.09 -1.62
C LEU A 64 -23.37 4.88 -1.01
N ILE A 65 -24.43 4.17 -0.62
CA ILE A 65 -25.64 4.75 -0.02
C ILE A 65 -25.61 4.34 1.45
N LEU A 66 -25.02 5.21 2.27
CA LEU A 66 -24.75 4.99 3.68
C LEU A 66 -24.99 6.29 4.44
N ASP A 67 -25.46 6.15 5.68
CA ASP A 67 -25.57 7.25 6.61
C ASP A 67 -24.17 7.76 7.02
N GLU A 68 -24.08 9.06 7.24
CA GLU A 68 -22.85 9.72 7.65
C GLU A 68 -22.92 10.06 9.13
N THR A 69 -21.89 9.65 9.88
CA THR A 69 -21.73 9.97 11.31
C THR A 69 -20.39 10.66 11.52
N PHE A 70 -20.19 11.27 12.70
CA PHE A 70 -18.93 11.97 13.03
C PHE A 70 -18.50 12.98 11.96
N LYS A 71 -19.47 13.75 11.43
CA LYS A 71 -19.18 14.76 10.42
C LYS A 71 -18.32 15.87 11.02
N HIS A 72 -17.26 16.25 10.31
CA HIS A 72 -16.33 17.30 10.73
C HIS A 72 -16.07 18.25 9.56
N HIS A 73 -16.39 19.52 9.76
CA HIS A 73 -16.19 20.59 8.79
C HIS A 73 -14.95 21.39 9.15
N PHE A 74 -14.08 21.65 8.17
CA PHE A 74 -12.84 22.40 8.40
C PHE A 74 -12.33 23.05 7.11
N ILE A 75 -11.43 24.01 7.26
CA ILE A 75 -10.70 24.62 6.15
C ILE A 75 -9.42 23.83 5.95
N ILE A 76 -9.30 23.15 4.82
CA ILE A 76 -8.04 22.54 4.42
C ILE A 76 -7.22 23.56 3.64
N ASP A 77 -6.02 23.84 4.13
CA ASP A 77 -4.99 24.55 3.39
C ASP A 77 -4.31 23.58 2.40
N GLY A 78 -3.66 24.08 1.36
CA GLY A 78 -2.96 23.24 0.39
C GLY A 78 -2.10 24.05 -0.56
N ALA A 79 -0.99 23.48 -1.02
CA ALA A 79 -0.06 24.16 -1.92
C ALA A 79 -0.20 23.65 -3.35
N ILE A 80 -0.25 24.58 -4.31
CA ILE A 80 0.00 24.30 -5.74
C ILE A 80 1.49 24.46 -6.02
N PHE A 81 2.05 23.55 -6.81
CA PHE A 81 3.46 23.50 -7.16
C PHE A 81 3.70 23.77 -8.65
N SER A 82 4.74 24.56 -8.94
CA SER A 82 5.30 24.81 -10.26
C SER A 82 6.74 24.28 -10.34
N ASP A 83 7.43 24.47 -11.46
CA ASP A 83 8.86 24.14 -11.59
C ASP A 83 9.79 25.05 -10.75
N LYS A 84 9.27 26.15 -10.22
CA LYS A 84 9.95 27.04 -9.26
C LYS A 84 9.70 26.68 -7.79
N GLY A 85 8.87 25.67 -7.52
CA GLY A 85 8.52 25.24 -6.17
C GLY A 85 7.06 25.55 -5.81
N MET A 86 6.79 25.85 -4.54
CA MET A 86 5.46 26.24 -4.09
C MET A 86 5.06 27.56 -4.74
N ALA A 87 3.91 27.59 -5.40
CA ALA A 87 3.45 28.76 -6.14
C ALA A 87 2.33 29.50 -5.41
N LEU A 88 1.31 28.78 -4.92
CA LEU A 88 0.11 29.37 -4.30
C LEU A 88 -0.45 28.46 -3.22
N SER A 89 -0.99 29.05 -2.15
CA SER A 89 -1.84 28.37 -1.16
C SER A 89 -3.30 28.42 -1.60
N VAL A 90 -4.05 27.35 -1.34
CA VAL A 90 -5.44 27.15 -1.76
C VAL A 90 -6.27 26.64 -0.57
N PRO A 91 -6.75 27.54 0.31
CA PRO A 91 -7.66 27.16 1.38
C PRO A 91 -9.04 26.82 0.81
N LYS A 92 -9.64 25.71 1.25
CA LYS A 92 -11.00 25.29 0.87
C LYS A 92 -11.76 24.69 2.05
N ASN A 93 -13.06 24.99 2.12
CA ASN A 93 -13.97 24.31 3.03
C ASN A 93 -14.20 22.88 2.54
N ILE A 94 -13.93 21.90 3.39
CA ILE A 94 -14.23 20.50 3.14
C ILE A 94 -14.90 19.88 4.36
N SER A 95 -15.37 18.64 4.22
CA SER A 95 -15.77 17.85 5.38
C SER A 95 -15.34 16.41 5.27
N THR A 96 -15.11 15.78 6.43
CA THR A 96 -14.94 14.35 6.56
C THR A 96 -16.08 13.75 7.39
N SER A 97 -16.47 12.52 7.10
CA SER A 97 -17.47 11.77 7.88
C SER A 97 -17.15 10.27 7.87
N LEU A 98 -17.54 9.56 8.93
CA LEU A 98 -17.53 8.11 8.96
C LEU A 98 -18.77 7.59 8.22
N VAL A 99 -18.56 6.71 7.23
CA VAL A 99 -19.66 6.04 6.51
C VAL A 99 -19.78 4.55 6.85
N TYR A 100 -18.68 3.91 7.28
CA TYR A 100 -18.70 2.51 7.65
C TYR A 100 -17.52 2.16 8.56
N SER A 101 -17.73 1.27 9.53
CA SER A 101 -16.66 0.63 10.29
C SER A 101 -16.74 -0.87 10.09
N PHE A 102 -15.60 -1.50 9.80
CA PHE A 102 -15.50 -2.95 9.67
C PHE A 102 -15.39 -3.64 11.03
N SER A 103 -15.05 -2.89 12.09
CA SER A 103 -14.88 -3.42 13.43
C SER A 103 -16.17 -3.36 14.25
N PRO A 104 -16.44 -4.37 15.09
CA PRO A 104 -15.64 -5.58 15.34
C PRO A 104 -15.99 -6.77 14.42
N SER A 105 -16.84 -6.56 13.40
CA SER A 105 -17.44 -7.66 12.63
C SER A 105 -16.42 -8.49 11.86
N VAL A 106 -15.46 -7.83 11.19
CA VAL A 106 -14.40 -8.52 10.44
C VAL A 106 -13.47 -9.28 11.38
N GLU A 107 -13.07 -8.70 12.51
CA GLU A 107 -12.21 -9.36 13.50
C GLU A 107 -12.89 -10.59 14.10
N GLN A 108 -14.18 -10.50 14.42
CA GLN A 108 -14.96 -11.64 14.91
C GLN A 108 -15.09 -12.74 13.87
N THR A 109 -15.26 -12.37 12.60
CA THR A 109 -15.35 -13.31 11.48
C THR A 109 -13.99 -13.98 11.23
N ALA A 110 -12.92 -13.19 11.15
CA ALA A 110 -11.56 -13.68 10.96
C ALA A 110 -11.16 -14.60 12.12
N LYS A 111 -11.43 -14.23 13.37
CA LYS A 111 -11.16 -15.07 14.56
C LYS A 111 -11.67 -16.50 14.36
N LYS A 112 -12.95 -16.65 13.97
CA LYS A 112 -13.59 -17.95 13.73
C LYS A 112 -12.89 -18.82 12.68
N MET A 113 -12.17 -18.21 11.73
CA MET A 113 -11.44 -18.92 10.66
C MET A 113 -10.09 -19.47 11.14
N TYR A 114 -9.55 -19.01 12.28
CA TYR A 114 -8.34 -19.56 12.86
C TYR A 114 -8.68 -20.76 13.75
N ILE A 115 -7.96 -21.88 13.59
CA ILE A 115 -8.10 -23.11 14.41
C ILE A 115 -7.87 -22.83 15.91
N LEU A 116 -7.25 -21.70 16.24
CA LEU A 116 -6.84 -21.28 17.59
C LEU A 116 -7.93 -20.53 18.39
N ASN A 117 -9.21 -20.80 18.12
CA ASN A 117 -10.36 -20.09 18.68
C ASN A 117 -10.47 -20.08 20.23
N GLY A 118 -9.67 -20.87 20.95
CA GLY A 118 -9.69 -21.01 22.41
C GLY A 118 -8.61 -20.26 23.20
N ARG A 119 -7.93 -19.24 22.63
CA ARG A 119 -6.84 -18.50 23.31
C ARG A 119 -7.03 -16.98 23.26
N ASP A 120 -6.34 -16.23 24.12
CA ASP A 120 -6.35 -14.76 24.24
C ASP A 120 -5.71 -14.01 23.04
N ASN A 121 -5.96 -14.50 21.83
CA ASN A 121 -5.53 -13.90 20.58
C ASN A 121 -6.32 -12.60 20.34
N LYS A 122 -5.59 -11.48 20.16
CA LYS A 122 -6.17 -10.20 19.75
C LYS A 122 -5.98 -10.01 18.25
N PHE A 123 -7.10 -9.83 17.55
CA PHE A 123 -7.16 -9.58 16.11
C PHE A 123 -7.50 -8.12 15.86
N TYR A 124 -6.78 -7.50 14.94
CA TYR A 124 -7.07 -6.16 14.45
C TYR A 124 -7.24 -6.22 12.93
N ALA A 125 -8.38 -5.73 12.43
CA ALA A 125 -8.59 -5.59 11.00
C ALA A 125 -8.19 -4.18 10.59
N ASN A 126 -7.13 -4.05 9.81
CA ASN A 126 -6.52 -2.78 9.42
C ASN A 126 -6.46 -2.63 7.90
N SER A 127 -6.21 -1.40 7.44
CA SER A 127 -5.90 -1.10 6.03
C SER A 127 -6.96 -1.66 5.04
N PRO A 128 -8.20 -1.15 5.07
CA PRO A 128 -9.22 -1.58 4.12
C PRO A 128 -8.96 -0.96 2.74
N ALA A 129 -8.42 -1.75 1.83
CA ALA A 129 -8.41 -1.39 0.42
C ALA A 129 -9.78 -1.67 -0.18
N ILE A 130 -10.27 -0.79 -1.05
CA ILE A 130 -11.60 -0.87 -1.65
C ILE A 130 -11.53 -0.63 -3.15
N LEU A 131 -12.39 -1.30 -3.92
CA LEU A 131 -12.55 -1.08 -5.36
C LEU A 131 -13.88 -1.65 -5.87
N TRP A 132 -14.55 -0.94 -6.77
CA TRP A 132 -15.65 -1.54 -7.54
C TRP A 132 -15.11 -2.40 -8.68
N PHE A 133 -15.56 -3.65 -8.75
CA PHE A 133 -15.21 -4.57 -9.83
C PHE A 133 -16.41 -5.46 -10.18
N LYS A 134 -16.76 -5.53 -11.46
CA LYS A 134 -17.90 -6.34 -11.97
C LYS A 134 -19.20 -6.11 -11.16
N GLY A 135 -19.51 -4.86 -10.85
CA GLY A 135 -20.72 -4.46 -10.12
C GLY A 135 -20.73 -4.70 -8.60
N ARG A 136 -19.60 -5.14 -8.01
CA ARG A 136 -19.48 -5.42 -6.57
C ARG A 136 -18.35 -4.61 -5.95
N LEU A 137 -18.51 -4.21 -4.69
CA LEU A 137 -17.45 -3.54 -3.94
C LEU A 137 -16.57 -4.62 -3.34
N PHE A 138 -15.35 -4.75 -3.85
CA PHE A 138 -14.34 -5.62 -3.26
C PHE A 138 -13.62 -4.86 -2.16
N THR A 139 -13.42 -5.55 -1.03
CA THR A 139 -12.57 -5.07 0.05
C THR A 139 -11.48 -6.09 0.35
N THR A 140 -10.30 -5.59 0.72
CA THR A 140 -9.22 -6.40 1.27
C THR A 140 -8.65 -5.70 2.49
N LEU A 141 -8.56 -6.41 3.61
CA LEU A 141 -8.09 -5.91 4.89
C LEU A 141 -6.88 -6.72 5.34
N ARG A 142 -5.93 -6.06 6.00
CA ARG A 142 -4.89 -6.74 6.78
C ARG A 142 -5.51 -7.24 8.09
N ILE A 143 -5.42 -8.52 8.38
CA ILE A 143 -5.68 -9.06 9.71
C ILE A 143 -4.34 -9.16 10.42
N TRP A 144 -4.16 -8.39 11.48
CA TRP A 144 -2.99 -8.46 12.34
C TRP A 144 -3.33 -9.19 13.63
N LEU A 145 -2.59 -10.27 13.90
CA LEU A 145 -2.61 -10.99 15.17
C LEU A 145 -1.50 -10.43 16.08
N GLN A 146 -1.88 -9.71 17.14
CA GLN A 146 -0.90 -9.04 18.03
C GLN A 146 -0.22 -10.00 19.01
N ASN A 147 -0.98 -10.98 19.50
CA ASN A 147 -0.51 -11.97 20.47
C ASN A 147 -0.71 -13.36 19.89
N GLU A 148 0.36 -13.98 19.40
CA GLU A 148 0.40 -15.43 19.37
C GLU A 148 0.92 -15.96 20.71
N ALA A 149 0.08 -16.69 21.44
CA ALA A 149 0.44 -17.34 22.71
C ALA A 149 1.42 -18.53 22.55
N PHE A 150 2.06 -18.70 21.38
CA PHE A 150 3.01 -19.79 21.13
C PHE A 150 4.45 -19.44 21.48
N ASP A 151 4.77 -18.16 21.72
CA ASP A 151 6.11 -17.76 22.11
C ASP A 151 6.24 -17.62 23.64
N LEU A 152 6.59 -18.72 24.30
CA LEU A 152 7.27 -18.72 25.62
C LEU A 152 8.71 -18.17 25.52
N ALA A 153 8.98 -17.26 24.57
CA ALA A 153 10.26 -16.60 24.47
C ALA A 153 10.41 -15.64 25.65
N LYS A 154 11.21 -16.05 26.63
CA LYS A 154 11.54 -15.35 27.88
C LYS A 154 12.14 -13.93 27.72
N LYS A 155 12.24 -13.40 26.49
CA LYS A 155 12.75 -12.06 26.21
C LYS A 155 11.70 -11.27 25.43
N TRP A 156 11.07 -10.34 26.13
CA TRP A 156 10.15 -9.36 25.58
C TRP A 156 10.90 -8.37 24.68
N PRO A 157 10.35 -7.95 23.52
CA PRO A 157 9.12 -8.42 22.88
C PRO A 157 9.39 -9.64 21.97
N ALA A 158 8.60 -10.71 22.14
CA ALA A 158 8.66 -11.90 21.30
C ALA A 158 7.75 -11.84 20.06
N ASN A 159 6.71 -10.99 20.07
CA ASN A 159 5.84 -10.78 18.92
C ASN A 159 6.32 -9.59 18.08
N VAL A 160 7.18 -9.88 17.11
CA VAL A 160 7.62 -8.92 16.09
C VAL A 160 6.87 -9.24 14.79
N PHE A 161 5.68 -8.64 14.63
CA PHE A 161 4.95 -8.43 13.35
C PHE A 161 4.57 -9.65 12.49
N GLN A 162 4.76 -10.88 12.96
CA GLN A 162 4.86 -12.04 12.06
C GLN A 162 3.55 -12.57 11.48
N ASP A 163 2.41 -12.41 12.15
CA ASP A 163 1.16 -13.05 11.71
C ASP A 163 0.18 -12.04 11.14
N ASN A 164 0.45 -11.65 9.88
CA ASN A 164 -0.50 -10.92 9.06
C ASN A 164 -1.15 -11.85 8.04
N ALA A 165 -2.45 -11.71 7.86
CA ALA A 165 -3.19 -12.31 6.77
C ALA A 165 -3.93 -11.23 5.97
N ILE A 166 -4.37 -11.55 4.76
CA ILE A 166 -5.31 -10.71 4.03
C ILE A 166 -6.70 -11.32 4.18
N PHE A 167 -7.67 -10.54 4.65
CA PHE A 167 -9.08 -10.88 4.62
C PHE A 167 -9.74 -10.18 3.45
N THR A 168 -10.57 -10.88 2.69
CA THR A 168 -11.26 -10.34 1.52
C THR A 168 -12.75 -10.53 1.66
N GLN A 169 -13.55 -9.54 1.26
CA GLN A 169 -15.01 -9.64 1.26
C GLN A 169 -15.61 -8.78 0.15
N GLN A 170 -16.77 -9.18 -0.35
CA GLN A 170 -17.52 -8.42 -1.36
C GLN A 170 -18.76 -7.84 -0.72
N PHE A 171 -19.13 -6.62 -1.14
CA PHE A 171 -20.30 -5.90 -0.66
C PHE A 171 -21.10 -5.33 -1.83
N ASP A 172 -22.37 -5.02 -1.56
CA ASP A 172 -23.17 -4.18 -2.43
C ASP A 172 -23.01 -2.68 -2.09
N LYS A 173 -23.80 -1.82 -2.75
CA LYS A 173 -23.74 -0.36 -2.56
C LYS A 173 -24.22 0.13 -1.19
N PHE A 174 -24.84 -0.75 -0.39
CA PHE A 174 -25.32 -0.47 0.96
C PHE A 174 -24.40 -1.09 2.02
N MET A 175 -23.20 -1.55 1.63
CA MET A 175 -22.28 -2.30 2.49
C MET A 175 -22.89 -3.56 3.12
N ARG A 176 -23.86 -4.19 2.43
CA ARG A 176 -24.33 -5.53 2.81
C ARG A 176 -23.38 -6.57 2.24
N PRO A 177 -22.88 -7.51 3.06
CA PRO A 177 -21.94 -8.52 2.58
C PRO A 177 -22.60 -9.44 1.55
N LEU A 178 -21.94 -9.61 0.41
CA LEU A 178 -22.32 -10.54 -0.66
C LEU A 178 -21.55 -11.87 -0.56
N THR A 179 -20.49 -11.91 0.25
CA THR A 179 -19.71 -13.11 0.54
C THR A 179 -19.46 -13.20 2.06
N ASN A 180 -19.21 -14.41 2.55
CA ASN A 180 -18.89 -14.68 3.96
C ASN A 180 -17.51 -14.15 4.40
N GLY A 181 -16.75 -13.59 3.45
CA GLY A 181 -15.34 -13.27 3.64
C GLY A 181 -14.43 -14.48 3.53
N SER A 182 -13.15 -14.25 3.26
CA SER A 182 -12.13 -15.30 3.19
C SER A 182 -10.77 -14.78 3.58
N LEU A 183 -9.94 -15.63 4.17
CA LEU A 183 -8.52 -15.36 4.34
C LEU A 183 -7.74 -15.81 3.10
N VAL A 184 -6.89 -14.93 2.60
CA VAL A 184 -6.01 -15.14 1.45
C VAL A 184 -4.57 -14.98 1.92
N GLY A 185 -3.71 -15.94 1.57
CA GLY A 185 -2.26 -15.77 1.61
C GLY A 185 -1.54 -15.79 2.95
N MET A 186 -1.83 -16.77 3.80
CA MET A 186 -1.15 -16.91 5.09
C MET A 186 0.18 -17.66 5.01
N ILE A 187 1.20 -17.20 4.28
CA ILE A 187 2.53 -17.86 4.36
C ILE A 187 3.66 -16.83 4.23
N THR A 188 4.05 -16.24 5.36
CA THR A 188 5.43 -15.83 5.56
C THR A 188 6.04 -16.78 6.60
N PRO A 189 7.16 -17.46 6.29
CA PRO A 189 7.86 -18.24 7.30
C PRO A 189 8.19 -17.32 8.49
N LYS A 190 7.84 -17.77 9.70
CA LYS A 190 8.19 -17.08 10.94
C LYS A 190 9.71 -16.99 11.03
N TRP A 191 10.22 -15.79 10.87
CA TRP A 191 11.61 -15.45 11.08
C TRP A 191 11.62 -14.26 12.04
N LYS A 192 12.69 -14.13 12.84
CA LYS A 192 12.85 -13.14 13.93
C LYS A 192 12.35 -11.70 13.65
N ILE A 193 12.10 -11.26 12.41
CA ILE A 193 11.68 -9.89 12.03
C ILE A 193 10.75 -9.87 10.77
N GLY A 194 10.09 -10.97 10.38
CA GLY A 194 9.36 -11.03 9.10
C GLY A 194 7.89 -10.58 9.17
N ASP A 195 7.50 -9.47 8.52
CA ASP A 195 6.10 -9.04 8.41
C ASP A 195 5.37 -9.82 7.29
N GLY A 196 4.25 -10.49 7.62
CA GLY A 196 3.26 -10.97 6.62
C GLY A 196 2.72 -9.84 5.71
N PRO A 197 1.77 -10.11 4.80
CA PRO A 197 1.26 -9.09 3.89
C PRO A 197 0.63 -7.90 4.63
N ILE A 198 1.09 -6.69 4.34
CA ILE A 198 0.62 -5.43 4.94
C ILE A 198 0.20 -4.41 3.89
N GLU A 199 -0.71 -3.52 4.29
CA GLU A 199 -1.17 -2.36 3.51
C GLU A 199 -1.60 -2.71 2.08
N PRO A 200 -2.65 -3.54 1.91
CA PRO A 200 -3.15 -3.87 0.59
C PRO A 200 -3.67 -2.63 -0.15
N ARG A 201 -3.61 -2.64 -1.48
CA ARG A 201 -4.16 -1.63 -2.39
C ARG A 201 -4.78 -2.33 -3.59
N LEU A 202 -6.07 -2.15 -3.81
CA LEU A 202 -6.77 -2.75 -4.95
C LEU A 202 -6.68 -1.87 -6.19
N PHE A 203 -6.54 -2.48 -7.35
CA PHE A 203 -6.61 -1.80 -8.64
C PHE A 203 -7.07 -2.76 -9.74
N THR A 204 -7.53 -2.21 -10.87
CA THR A 204 -7.86 -3.02 -12.06
C THR A 204 -6.88 -2.77 -13.18
N PHE A 205 -6.53 -3.83 -13.92
CA PHE A 205 -5.75 -3.69 -15.15
C PHE A 205 -6.11 -4.81 -16.12
N ARG A 206 -6.48 -4.44 -17.36
CA ARG A 206 -6.92 -5.40 -18.40
C ARG A 206 -8.00 -6.36 -17.91
N ASN A 207 -9.03 -5.82 -17.25
CA ASN A 207 -10.16 -6.56 -16.67
C ASN A 207 -9.77 -7.61 -15.61
N ARG A 208 -8.57 -7.50 -15.02
CA ARG A 208 -8.15 -8.30 -13.85
C ARG A 208 -8.29 -7.49 -12.58
N LEU A 209 -8.73 -8.14 -11.49
CA LEU A 209 -8.66 -7.59 -10.14
C LEU A 209 -7.30 -7.90 -9.51
N LEU A 210 -6.54 -6.86 -9.20
CA LEU A 210 -5.18 -6.97 -8.67
C LEU A 210 -5.07 -6.26 -7.33
N MET A 211 -4.18 -6.76 -6.47
CA MET A 211 -3.85 -6.16 -5.19
C MET A 211 -2.35 -5.94 -5.11
N THR A 212 -1.88 -4.74 -4.78
CA THR A 212 -0.51 -4.59 -4.28
C THR A 212 -0.48 -4.65 -2.78
N PHE A 213 0.58 -5.19 -2.21
CA PHE A 213 0.80 -5.22 -0.77
C PHE A 213 2.31 -5.25 -0.50
N ASN A 214 2.71 -4.86 0.71
CA ASN A 214 4.10 -4.93 1.13
C ASN A 214 4.29 -6.18 1.99
N THR A 215 5.46 -6.81 1.92
CA THR A 215 5.85 -7.88 2.85
C THR A 215 7.36 -7.95 2.96
N GLY A 216 7.86 -8.45 4.08
CA GLY A 216 9.28 -8.74 4.26
C GLY A 216 9.70 -9.94 3.42
N TYR A 217 10.83 -9.84 2.72
CA TYR A 217 11.44 -10.97 2.02
C TYR A 217 12.94 -11.05 2.31
N VAL A 218 13.49 -12.27 2.28
CA VAL A 218 14.92 -12.51 2.41
C VAL A 218 15.54 -12.45 1.02
N SER A 219 16.45 -11.50 0.80
CA SER A 219 17.19 -11.42 -0.45
C SER A 219 18.31 -12.46 -0.50
N SER A 220 18.85 -12.74 -1.71
CA SER A 220 19.97 -13.66 -1.91
C SER A 220 21.24 -13.31 -1.11
N LEU A 221 21.36 -12.06 -0.63
CA LEU A 221 22.44 -11.61 0.25
C LEU A 221 22.15 -11.87 1.73
N ASN A 222 21.14 -12.68 2.05
CA ASN A 222 20.62 -12.92 3.40
C ASN A 222 20.23 -11.63 4.14
N LYS A 223 19.91 -10.57 3.39
CA LYS A 223 19.41 -9.29 3.93
C LYS A 223 17.89 -9.27 3.78
N MET A 224 17.21 -9.01 4.88
CA MET A 224 15.77 -8.76 4.88
C MET A 224 15.47 -7.41 4.23
N ARG A 225 14.41 -7.36 3.43
CA ARG A 225 13.93 -6.14 2.77
C ARG A 225 12.41 -6.12 2.74
N ASP A 226 11.81 -4.94 2.93
CA ASP A 226 10.40 -4.74 2.63
C ASP A 226 10.26 -4.56 1.11
N PHE A 227 9.32 -5.27 0.48
CA PHE A 227 9.08 -5.15 -0.96
C PHE A 227 7.59 -5.15 -1.31
N SER A 228 7.25 -4.45 -2.40
CA SER A 228 5.90 -4.43 -2.95
C SER A 228 5.68 -5.63 -3.89
N PHE A 229 4.69 -6.47 -3.58
CA PHE A 229 4.24 -7.57 -4.43
C PHE A 229 2.90 -7.23 -5.09
N ILE A 230 2.54 -7.98 -6.14
CA ILE A 230 1.23 -7.94 -6.77
C ILE A 230 0.58 -9.32 -6.58
N TRP A 231 -0.68 -9.34 -6.15
CA TRP A 231 -1.53 -10.52 -6.13
C TRP A 231 -2.55 -10.38 -7.26
N ASP A 232 -2.65 -11.37 -8.15
CA ASP A 232 -3.83 -11.52 -9.01
C ASP A 232 -4.93 -12.25 -8.26
N MET A 233 -5.96 -11.51 -7.85
CA MET A 233 -7.00 -12.00 -6.94
C MET A 233 -7.92 -13.02 -7.62
N GLU A 234 -8.02 -13.01 -8.95
CA GLU A 234 -8.88 -13.93 -9.70
C GLU A 234 -8.15 -15.25 -10.01
N SER A 235 -6.89 -15.19 -10.44
CA SER A 235 -6.09 -16.40 -10.70
C SER A 235 -5.36 -16.93 -9.46
N ASN A 236 -5.41 -16.19 -8.36
CA ASN A 236 -4.71 -16.49 -7.11
C ASN A 236 -3.19 -16.65 -7.27
N VAL A 237 -2.58 -15.84 -8.13
CA VAL A 237 -1.15 -15.88 -8.42
C VAL A 237 -0.43 -14.72 -7.74
N LEU A 238 0.60 -15.04 -6.97
CA LEU A 238 1.54 -14.05 -6.45
C LEU A 238 2.56 -13.71 -7.53
N ILE A 239 2.65 -12.42 -7.85
CA ILE A 239 3.52 -11.87 -8.89
C ILE A 239 4.54 -10.95 -8.23
N ARG A 240 5.82 -11.26 -8.44
CA ARG A 240 6.93 -10.42 -7.98
C ARG A 240 7.37 -9.45 -9.09
N PRO A 241 7.23 -8.13 -8.91
CA PRO A 241 7.76 -7.16 -9.86
C PRO A 241 9.28 -7.25 -9.99
N ARG A 242 9.78 -7.20 -11.24
CA ARG A 242 11.21 -7.16 -11.59
C ARG A 242 11.54 -5.81 -12.20
N ILE A 243 12.30 -4.98 -11.47
CA ILE A 243 12.82 -3.73 -12.03
C ILE A 243 14.05 -4.03 -12.90
N LYS A 244 13.98 -3.67 -14.19
CA LYS A 244 15.07 -3.72 -15.17
C LYS A 244 15.79 -2.36 -15.26
N GLY A 245 17.08 -2.39 -15.55
CA GLY A 245 17.92 -1.18 -15.73
C GLY A 245 18.56 -0.65 -14.45
N PRO A 246 19.13 0.57 -14.47
CA PRO A 246 19.78 1.18 -13.32
C PRO A 246 18.77 1.33 -12.17
N LYS A 247 19.13 0.78 -11.02
CA LYS A 247 18.34 0.89 -9.79
C LYS A 247 18.95 2.00 -8.92
N PRO A 248 18.13 2.84 -8.26
CA PRO A 248 18.61 3.64 -7.14
C PRO A 248 19.37 2.73 -6.17
N GLN A 249 20.41 3.26 -5.52
CA GLN A 249 21.20 2.46 -4.58
C GLN A 249 20.29 1.70 -3.60
N SER A 250 20.61 0.42 -3.42
CA SER A 250 19.86 -0.59 -2.67
C SER A 250 19.21 -0.03 -1.40
N GLN A 251 17.92 0.32 -1.49
CA GLN A 251 17.15 0.69 -0.32
C GLN A 251 16.82 -0.57 0.49
N THR A 252 16.93 -0.46 1.82
CA THR A 252 16.54 -1.51 2.75
C THR A 252 15.01 -1.69 2.81
N ARG A 253 14.26 -0.68 2.34
CA ARG A 253 12.79 -0.68 2.25
C ARG A 253 12.35 -0.14 0.90
N ASP A 254 11.81 -1.00 0.06
CA ASP A 254 11.28 -0.66 -1.27
C ASP A 254 9.77 -0.98 -1.31
N LYS A 255 9.00 -0.16 -0.60
CA LYS A 255 7.58 -0.40 -0.31
C LYS A 255 6.71 0.81 -0.65
N HIS A 256 5.39 0.61 -0.56
CA HIS A 256 4.35 1.61 -0.84
C HIS A 256 4.24 2.04 -2.31
N TRP A 257 4.49 1.14 -3.25
CA TRP A 257 4.28 1.44 -4.67
C TRP A 257 2.80 1.71 -4.94
N ILE A 258 2.51 2.84 -5.58
CA ILE A 258 1.12 3.26 -5.83
C ILE A 258 0.75 3.03 -7.28
N PRO A 259 -0.20 2.12 -7.57
CA PRO A 259 -0.61 1.84 -8.94
C PRO A 259 -1.37 3.03 -9.55
N PHE A 260 -1.16 3.24 -10.85
CA PHE A 260 -2.03 4.08 -11.66
C PHE A 260 -2.08 3.60 -13.11
N ILE A 261 -3.25 3.71 -13.73
CA ILE A 261 -3.46 3.30 -15.12
C ILE A 261 -3.60 4.53 -16.00
N LYS A 262 -2.76 4.63 -17.03
CA LYS A 262 -2.82 5.68 -18.05
C LYS A 262 -2.77 5.05 -19.43
N ASN A 263 -3.76 5.34 -20.28
CA ASN A 263 -3.82 4.86 -21.67
C ASN A 263 -3.60 3.34 -21.77
N ASN A 264 -4.34 2.57 -20.96
CA ASN A 264 -4.24 1.11 -20.85
C ASN A 264 -2.83 0.56 -20.58
N LYS A 265 -1.98 1.36 -19.91
CA LYS A 265 -0.65 0.97 -19.45
C LYS A 265 -0.59 1.09 -17.93
N LEU A 266 0.06 0.11 -17.30
CA LEU A 266 0.26 0.05 -15.87
C LEU A 266 1.52 0.83 -15.49
N TYR A 267 1.37 1.71 -14.52
CA TYR A 267 2.46 2.46 -13.92
C TYR A 267 2.40 2.35 -12.40
N PHE A 268 3.53 2.56 -11.76
CA PHE A 268 3.62 2.77 -10.32
C PHE A 268 4.36 4.05 -10.01
N VAL A 269 3.81 4.86 -9.09
CA VAL A 269 4.61 5.87 -8.40
C VAL A 269 5.48 5.12 -7.39
N HIS A 270 6.78 5.14 -7.62
CA HIS A 270 7.80 4.50 -6.77
C HIS A 270 8.24 5.45 -5.63
N GLY A 271 8.22 6.75 -5.89
CA GLY A 271 8.42 7.79 -4.90
C GLY A 271 7.92 9.13 -5.42
N PHE A 272 7.44 9.99 -4.53
CA PHE A 272 6.81 11.27 -4.90
C PHE A 272 7.80 12.40 -5.10
N ASP A 273 8.79 12.49 -4.22
CA ASP A 273 9.72 13.59 -4.22
C ASP A 273 11.07 13.17 -3.59
N PRO A 274 12.13 12.96 -4.42
CA PRO A 274 12.14 13.09 -5.88
C PRO A 274 11.17 12.14 -6.59
N LEU A 275 10.51 12.62 -7.65
CA LEU A 275 9.50 11.85 -8.37
C LEU A 275 10.14 10.70 -9.17
N ARG A 276 9.69 9.48 -8.89
CA ARG A 276 10.11 8.23 -9.54
C ARG A 276 8.90 7.44 -10.01
N ILE A 277 8.88 7.05 -11.29
CA ILE A 277 7.76 6.35 -11.90
C ILE A 277 8.28 5.13 -12.65
N LEU A 278 7.69 3.99 -12.32
CA LEU A 278 7.86 2.74 -13.03
C LEU A 278 6.75 2.59 -14.06
N LYS A 279 7.11 2.14 -15.27
CA LYS A 279 6.16 1.56 -16.22
C LYS A 279 6.34 0.05 -16.19
N CYS A 280 5.24 -0.67 -16.06
CA CYS A 280 5.27 -2.11 -15.88
C CYS A 280 4.49 -2.84 -16.98
N GLN A 281 5.00 -4.00 -17.37
CA GLN A 281 4.36 -4.95 -18.26
C GLN A 281 3.97 -6.18 -17.44
N LEU A 282 2.67 -6.32 -17.18
CA LEU A 282 2.11 -7.44 -16.45
C LEU A 282 1.87 -8.61 -17.41
N GLY A 283 2.55 -9.73 -17.15
CA GLY A 283 2.30 -11.05 -17.74
C GLY A 283 1.33 -11.88 -16.90
N ALA A 284 1.34 -13.20 -17.11
CA ALA A 284 0.54 -14.12 -16.30
C ALA A 284 1.13 -14.28 -14.89
N ASP A 285 2.44 -14.51 -14.81
CA ASP A 285 3.21 -14.86 -13.61
C ASP A 285 4.36 -13.88 -13.31
N ALA A 286 4.72 -13.03 -14.27
CA ALA A 286 5.79 -12.05 -14.14
C ALA A 286 5.30 -10.61 -14.35
N CYS A 287 5.96 -9.64 -13.73
CA CYS A 287 5.74 -8.22 -13.96
C CYS A 287 7.09 -7.52 -14.18
N ASP A 288 7.36 -7.10 -15.41
CA ASP A 288 8.62 -6.43 -15.75
C ASP A 288 8.42 -4.92 -15.72
N CYS A 289 9.20 -4.23 -14.87
CA CYS A 289 9.11 -2.80 -14.66
C CYS A 289 10.41 -2.09 -15.06
N HIS A 290 10.33 -0.85 -15.53
CA HIS A 290 11.49 0.02 -15.74
C HIS A 290 11.12 1.46 -15.39
N PHE A 291 12.11 2.25 -14.97
CA PHE A 291 11.89 3.66 -14.70
C PHE A 291 11.66 4.42 -16.01
N VAL A 292 10.52 5.12 -16.10
CA VAL A 292 10.21 6.08 -17.16
C VAL A 292 10.34 7.53 -16.70
N MET A 293 10.45 7.72 -15.38
CA MET A 293 10.81 8.97 -14.76
C MET A 293 11.67 8.66 -13.54
N LEU A 294 12.83 9.29 -13.50
CA LEU A 294 13.80 9.14 -12.42
C LEU A 294 14.41 10.51 -12.15
N ARG A 295 13.78 11.27 -11.25
CA ARG A 295 14.33 12.55 -10.77
C ARG A 295 15.24 12.31 -9.57
N GLY A 296 16.14 13.26 -9.36
CA GLY A 296 17.14 13.24 -8.30
C GLY A 296 18.35 12.38 -8.62
N ASN A 297 19.35 12.48 -7.75
CA ASN A 297 20.53 11.61 -7.80
C ASN A 297 20.10 10.15 -7.55
N LEU A 298 20.69 9.19 -8.28
CA LEU A 298 20.54 7.75 -8.00
C LEU A 298 20.98 7.37 -6.57
N SER A 299 21.82 8.21 -5.96
CA SER A 299 22.23 8.11 -4.56
C SER A 299 21.24 8.76 -3.58
N ALA A 300 20.17 9.43 -4.04
CA ALA A 300 19.16 9.98 -3.15
C ALA A 300 18.44 8.84 -2.42
N ILE A 301 18.82 8.63 -1.16
CA ILE A 301 18.23 7.63 -0.26
C ILE A 301 16.94 8.21 0.31
N PHE A 302 15.82 7.50 0.13
CA PHE A 302 14.59 7.78 0.88
C PHE A 302 14.89 7.53 2.37
N SER A 303 15.08 8.62 3.11
CA SER A 303 15.34 8.59 4.54
C SER A 303 14.05 8.84 5.29
N ASN A 304 13.87 8.13 6.40
CA ASN A 304 12.66 8.27 7.20
C ASN A 304 12.40 9.71 7.66
N VAL A 305 13.47 10.48 7.85
CA VAL A 305 13.43 11.84 8.35
C VAL A 305 13.27 12.85 7.21
N LYS A 306 13.93 12.62 6.06
CA LYS A 306 13.98 13.61 4.96
C LYS A 306 12.81 13.51 3.99
N THR A 307 12.14 12.37 3.93
CA THR A 307 11.03 12.13 2.99
C THR A 307 9.78 11.67 3.74
N PRO A 308 9.10 12.58 4.46
CA PRO A 308 7.93 12.25 5.26
C PRO A 308 6.76 11.74 4.43
N LEU A 309 6.49 12.29 3.24
CA LEU A 309 5.43 11.84 2.33
C LEU A 309 5.88 10.59 1.58
N ARG A 310 5.18 9.46 1.76
CA ARG A 310 5.66 8.16 1.27
C ARG A 310 4.70 7.48 0.30
N GLY A 311 3.56 7.09 0.84
CA GLY A 311 2.67 6.12 0.23
C GLY A 311 1.22 6.41 0.59
N GLY A 312 0.28 5.67 0.06
CA GLY A 312 -1.12 5.95 0.31
C GLY A 312 -2.04 5.06 -0.49
N THR A 313 -3.16 5.60 -0.94
CA THR A 313 -4.13 4.90 -1.77
C THR A 313 -3.62 4.72 -3.21
N PRO A 314 -4.29 3.90 -4.05
CA PRO A 314 -4.17 3.98 -5.50
C PRO A 314 -4.39 5.41 -6.03
N MET A 315 -3.86 5.71 -7.21
CA MET A 315 -4.16 6.96 -7.93
C MET A 315 -5.44 6.78 -8.75
N GLU A 316 -6.45 7.56 -8.42
CA GLU A 316 -7.73 7.54 -9.12
C GLU A 316 -7.79 8.67 -10.13
N LYS A 317 -8.23 8.36 -11.36
CA LYS A 317 -8.37 9.37 -12.40
C LYS A 317 -9.56 10.27 -12.08
N TYR A 318 -9.30 11.55 -11.88
CA TYR A 318 -10.37 12.53 -11.59
C TYR A 318 -10.95 13.14 -12.88
N LYS A 319 -10.11 13.82 -13.68
CA LYS A 319 -10.54 14.46 -14.94
C LYS A 319 -9.34 14.66 -15.87
N GLY A 320 -9.51 14.34 -17.16
CA GLY A 320 -8.48 14.59 -18.16
C GLY A 320 -7.15 13.89 -17.82
N SER A 321 -6.09 14.68 -17.59
CA SER A 321 -4.77 14.19 -17.21
C SER A 321 -4.50 14.20 -15.70
N TYR A 322 -5.50 14.58 -14.89
CA TYR A 322 -5.39 14.73 -13.43
C TYR A 322 -5.89 13.48 -12.70
N TYR A 323 -5.06 13.04 -11.76
CA TYR A 323 -5.29 11.94 -10.86
C TYR A 323 -5.23 12.48 -9.43
N ILE A 324 -5.94 11.82 -8.52
CA ILE A 324 -5.95 12.14 -7.10
C ILE A 324 -5.56 10.91 -6.30
N SER A 325 -5.03 11.14 -5.11
CA SER A 325 -4.72 10.08 -4.18
C SER A 325 -4.62 10.63 -2.76
N ILE A 326 -4.84 9.77 -1.76
CA ILE A 326 -4.69 10.15 -0.35
C ILE A 326 -3.42 9.48 0.16
N MET A 327 -2.43 10.30 0.51
CA MET A 327 -1.11 9.86 0.94
C MET A 327 -0.96 10.01 2.43
N HIS A 328 -0.22 9.12 3.08
CA HIS A 328 0.25 9.35 4.44
C HIS A 328 1.63 10.02 4.43
N ALA A 329 1.87 10.80 5.47
CA ALA A 329 3.20 11.20 5.88
C ALA A 329 3.57 10.56 7.22
N THR A 330 4.84 10.21 7.38
CA THR A 330 5.41 9.78 8.67
C THR A 330 6.50 10.77 9.05
N LEU A 331 6.24 11.53 10.11
CA LEU A 331 7.16 12.51 10.68
C LEU A 331 7.69 12.00 12.03
N PHE A 332 8.82 12.55 12.47
CA PHE A 332 9.45 12.19 13.74
C PHE A 332 9.58 13.46 14.58
N LYS A 333 8.99 13.46 15.77
CA LYS A 333 9.02 14.64 16.66
C LYS A 333 10.43 14.90 17.14
N LYS A 334 10.86 16.16 17.15
CA LYS A 334 12.18 16.54 17.69
C LYS A 334 12.33 16.22 19.17
N ALA A 335 11.25 16.38 19.95
CA ALA A 335 11.29 16.24 21.41
C ALA A 335 11.41 14.78 21.87
N THR A 336 10.69 13.86 21.23
CA THR A 336 10.56 12.47 21.70
C THR A 336 11.13 11.43 20.72
N GLY A 337 11.38 11.81 19.47
CA GLY A 337 11.73 10.88 18.39
C GLY A 337 10.57 9.96 17.96
N LEU A 338 9.39 10.09 18.57
CA LEU A 338 8.23 9.25 18.27
C LEU A 338 7.55 9.68 16.96
N ARG A 339 6.79 8.76 16.37
CA ARG A 339 6.16 8.98 15.06
C ARG A 339 4.91 9.82 15.19
N PHE A 340 4.73 10.68 14.20
CA PHE A 340 3.51 11.43 13.96
C PHE A 340 3.04 11.14 12.53
N TYR A 341 1.76 10.88 12.37
CA TYR A 341 1.18 10.51 11.08
C TYR A 341 0.17 11.58 10.64
N THR A 342 0.31 12.02 9.39
CA THR A 342 -0.73 12.80 8.71
C THR A 342 -1.19 12.03 7.49
N PHE A 343 -2.34 12.43 6.95
CA PHE A 343 -2.72 12.05 5.61
C PHE A 343 -3.19 13.27 4.82
N ASN A 344 -2.87 13.28 3.53
CA ASN A 344 -2.88 14.46 2.67
C ASN A 344 -3.47 14.09 1.31
N LEU A 345 -4.28 14.97 0.72
CA LEU A 345 -4.72 14.87 -0.67
C LEU A 345 -3.57 15.28 -1.58
N VAL A 346 -3.23 14.41 -2.53
CA VAL A 346 -2.24 14.68 -3.58
C VAL A 346 -2.93 14.71 -4.93
N VAL A 347 -2.70 15.76 -5.71
CA VAL A 347 -3.11 15.86 -7.12
C VAL A 347 -1.90 15.69 -8.02
N PHE A 348 -2.03 14.77 -8.96
CA PHE A 348 -0.99 14.38 -9.89
C PHE A 348 -1.44 14.64 -11.33
N CYS A 349 -0.64 15.34 -12.11
CA CYS A 349 -0.90 15.55 -13.54
C CYS A 349 0.05 14.70 -14.36
N THR A 350 -0.48 14.02 -15.37
CA THR A 350 0.31 13.13 -16.23
C THR A 350 0.76 13.75 -17.55
N THR A 351 0.38 15.00 -17.84
CA THR A 351 0.58 15.66 -19.14
C THR A 351 1.05 17.11 -18.94
N PRO A 352 2.00 17.62 -19.73
CA PRO A 352 2.75 16.93 -20.80
C PRO A 352 3.72 15.88 -20.25
N LYS A 353 4.15 16.02 -18.99
CA LYS A 353 4.95 15.04 -18.26
C LYS A 353 4.35 14.81 -16.86
N PRO A 354 4.51 13.60 -16.30
CA PRO A 354 4.10 13.31 -14.94
C PRO A 354 4.70 14.27 -13.90
N ARG A 355 3.87 14.84 -13.02
CA ARG A 355 4.27 15.75 -11.94
C ARG A 355 3.23 15.84 -10.83
N ILE A 356 3.70 16.13 -9.61
CA ILE A 356 2.84 16.58 -8.51
C ILE A 356 2.43 18.02 -8.77
N VAL A 357 1.14 18.31 -8.59
CA VAL A 357 0.56 19.64 -8.83
C VAL A 357 0.10 20.28 -7.55
N TYR A 358 -0.49 19.49 -6.67
CA TYR A 358 -1.02 19.98 -5.42
C TYR A 358 -0.85 18.94 -4.33
N VAL A 359 -0.54 19.41 -3.12
CA VAL A 359 -0.59 18.63 -1.89
C VAL A 359 -1.33 19.45 -0.85
N SER A 360 -2.33 18.86 -0.20
CA SER A 360 -3.04 19.52 0.90
C SER A 360 -2.21 19.51 2.19
N GLY A 361 -2.58 20.36 3.14
CA GLY A 361 -2.28 20.16 4.55
C GLY A 361 -2.94 18.88 5.10
N PRO A 362 -2.71 18.55 6.39
CA PRO A 362 -3.31 17.38 7.02
C PRO A 362 -4.84 17.40 6.91
N ILE A 363 -5.43 16.28 6.49
CA ILE A 363 -6.88 16.09 6.48
C ILE A 363 -7.32 15.77 7.91
N GLU A 364 -8.30 16.52 8.41
CA GLU A 364 -8.85 16.34 9.74
C GLU A 364 -9.97 15.30 9.76
N VAL A 365 -10.11 14.63 10.90
CA VAL A 365 -11.20 13.71 11.22
C VAL A 365 -11.76 14.12 12.57
N ASN A 366 -13.07 13.94 12.76
CA ASN A 366 -13.72 14.23 14.03
C ASN A 366 -12.93 13.60 15.21
N PRO A 367 -12.52 14.40 16.22
CA PRO A 367 -11.72 13.92 17.33
C PRO A 367 -12.37 12.79 18.15
N ASP A 368 -13.70 12.77 18.25
CA ASP A 368 -14.40 11.73 19.01
C ASP A 368 -14.32 10.37 18.30
N LEU A 369 -14.31 10.37 16.97
CA LEU A 369 -14.03 9.15 16.20
C LEU A 369 -12.61 8.64 16.44
N LEU A 370 -11.63 9.54 16.48
CA LEU A 370 -10.23 9.17 16.73
C LEU A 370 -10.02 8.60 18.13
N LYS A 371 -10.73 9.14 19.14
CA LYS A 371 -10.68 8.66 20.53
C LYS A 371 -11.39 7.32 20.74
N ARG A 372 -12.35 6.96 19.88
CA ARG A 372 -13.13 5.71 19.97
C ARG A 372 -12.25 4.46 19.89
N TYR A 373 -11.11 4.53 19.21
CA TYR A 373 -10.22 3.39 19.01
C TYR A 373 -8.86 3.66 19.64
N PRO A 374 -8.39 2.83 20.60
CA PRO A 374 -7.10 3.08 21.24
C PRO A 374 -5.92 2.84 20.29
N ILE A 375 -4.82 3.54 20.54
CA ILE A 375 -3.54 3.31 19.86
C ILE A 375 -3.00 1.95 20.33
N VAL A 376 -3.02 0.96 19.43
CA VAL A 376 -2.53 -0.41 19.71
C VAL A 376 -1.05 -0.42 20.11
N ARG A 377 -0.37 0.67 19.80
CA ARG A 377 1.01 0.71 19.40
C ARG A 377 1.65 2.00 20.00
N HIS A 378 1.26 2.32 21.23
CA HIS A 378 1.50 3.60 21.90
C HIS A 378 2.97 3.88 22.26
N TRP A 379 3.83 2.85 22.32
CA TRP A 379 5.26 3.02 22.62
C TRP A 379 6.08 3.63 21.45
N TYR A 380 5.48 3.82 20.27
CA TYR A 380 6.15 4.47 19.14
C TYR A 380 5.28 5.53 18.41
N ILE A 381 4.01 5.70 18.82
CA ILE A 381 3.08 6.74 18.36
C ILE A 381 2.33 7.28 19.59
N GLU A 382 2.28 8.60 19.74
CA GLU A 382 1.56 9.23 20.86
C GLU A 382 0.19 9.75 20.43
N GLU A 383 0.04 10.20 19.17
CA GLU A 383 -1.18 10.80 18.67
C GLU A 383 -2.07 9.81 17.91
N PRO A 384 -3.40 9.98 18.02
CA PRO A 384 -4.33 9.32 17.13
C PRO A 384 -4.05 9.65 15.66
N PHE A 385 -4.21 8.67 14.79
CA PHE A 385 -3.93 8.82 13.36
C PHE A 385 -4.84 7.97 12.49
N VAL A 386 -4.93 8.36 11.22
CA VAL A 386 -5.52 7.57 10.14
C VAL A 386 -4.46 7.22 9.13
N PHE A 387 -4.43 5.96 8.71
CA PHE A 387 -3.54 5.48 7.65
C PHE A 387 -4.36 5.04 6.43
N PRO A 388 -4.33 5.81 5.32
CA PRO A 388 -5.10 5.56 4.11
C PRO A 388 -4.46 4.48 3.22
N VAL A 389 -5.28 3.59 2.67
CA VAL A 389 -4.84 2.55 1.70
C VAL A 389 -5.83 2.31 0.55
N GLY A 390 -7.11 2.64 0.70
CA GLY A 390 -8.13 2.53 -0.35
C GLY A 390 -8.70 3.89 -0.75
N LEU A 391 -9.06 4.05 -2.03
CA LEU A 391 -9.74 5.25 -2.53
C LEU A 391 -10.82 4.86 -3.53
N LEU A 392 -11.99 5.45 -3.40
CA LEU A 392 -13.09 5.33 -4.35
C LEU A 392 -13.60 6.72 -4.72
N LEU A 393 -13.55 7.08 -6.00
CA LEU A 393 -14.14 8.32 -6.49
C LEU A 393 -15.65 8.12 -6.72
N GLU A 394 -16.49 8.67 -5.82
CA GLU A 394 -17.95 8.58 -5.92
C GLU A 394 -18.55 9.61 -6.89
N GLY A 395 -17.81 10.66 -7.20
CA GLY A 395 -18.25 11.73 -8.10
C GLY A 395 -17.23 12.86 -8.19
N LYS A 396 -17.67 14.03 -8.66
CA LYS A 396 -16.78 15.21 -8.75
C LYS A 396 -16.44 15.83 -7.40
N ASP A 397 -17.30 15.65 -6.40
CA ASP A 397 -17.16 16.35 -5.12
C ASP A 397 -16.80 15.44 -3.93
N SER A 398 -16.96 14.13 -4.07
CA SER A 398 -16.74 13.21 -2.96
C SER A 398 -15.86 12.01 -3.33
N VAL A 399 -15.09 11.58 -2.34
CA VAL A 399 -14.31 10.33 -2.35
C VAL A 399 -14.56 9.55 -1.08
N ILE A 400 -14.50 8.22 -1.17
CA ILE A 400 -14.38 7.34 -0.01
C ILE A 400 -12.92 6.97 0.17
N ILE A 401 -12.44 7.10 1.39
CA ILE A 401 -11.09 6.77 1.82
C ILE A 401 -11.21 5.52 2.70
N GLY A 402 -10.64 4.42 2.23
CA GLY A 402 -10.40 3.25 3.06
C GLY A 402 -9.13 3.48 3.88
N GLY A 403 -9.25 3.51 5.21
CA GLY A 403 -8.12 3.70 6.11
C GLY A 403 -8.32 2.97 7.42
N HIS A 404 -7.25 2.85 8.22
CA HIS A 404 -7.38 2.39 9.59
C HIS A 404 -7.05 3.49 10.58
N ILE A 405 -7.75 3.48 11.72
CA ILE A 405 -7.50 4.35 12.86
C ILE A 405 -6.63 3.58 13.84
N ASN A 406 -5.50 4.18 14.25
CA ASN A 406 -4.72 3.74 15.41
C ASN A 406 -4.17 2.30 15.37
N ASP A 407 -3.96 1.77 14.16
CA ASP A 407 -3.74 0.33 13.89
C ASP A 407 -4.77 -0.60 14.55
N HIS A 408 -5.96 -0.10 14.84
CA HIS A 408 -6.98 -0.82 15.59
C HIS A 408 -8.17 -1.21 14.72
N SER A 409 -8.71 -0.23 13.99
CA SER A 409 -10.00 -0.40 13.31
C SER A 409 -9.92 0.10 11.89
N SER A 410 -10.47 -0.69 10.98
CA SER A 410 -10.68 -0.30 9.59
C SER A 410 -11.99 0.45 9.44
N VAL A 411 -11.92 1.57 8.74
CA VAL A 411 -13.05 2.46 8.48
C VAL A 411 -13.08 2.91 7.02
N LEU A 412 -14.28 3.29 6.59
CA LEU A 412 -14.49 4.07 5.38
C LEU A 412 -14.85 5.50 5.81
N LEU A 413 -14.04 6.46 5.38
CA LEU A 413 -14.29 7.88 5.57
C LEU A 413 -14.75 8.49 4.26
N ARG A 414 -15.74 9.37 4.27
CA ARG A 414 -16.11 10.16 3.09
C ARG A 414 -15.51 11.55 3.24
N LEU A 415 -14.85 12.04 2.19
CA LEU A 415 -14.39 13.43 2.07
C LEU A 415 -15.24 14.14 1.02
N THR A 416 -15.81 15.29 1.36
CA THR A 416 -16.62 16.14 0.45
C THR A 416 -15.99 17.53 0.28
N GLY A 417 -16.39 18.27 -0.76
CA GLY A 417 -15.77 19.55 -1.13
C GLY A 417 -14.57 19.42 -2.08
N LEU A 418 -14.30 18.19 -2.58
CA LEU A 418 -13.19 17.94 -3.51
C LEU A 418 -13.35 18.74 -4.80
N GLN A 419 -14.58 18.99 -5.26
CA GLN A 419 -14.79 19.67 -6.53
C GLN A 419 -14.21 21.09 -6.49
N ALA A 420 -14.36 21.78 -5.36
CA ALA A 420 -13.86 23.14 -5.18
C ALA A 420 -12.33 23.19 -5.23
N ILE A 421 -11.65 22.23 -4.59
CA ILE A 421 -10.18 22.07 -4.67
C ILE A 421 -9.78 21.82 -6.12
N MET A 422 -10.37 20.80 -6.75
CA MET A 422 -9.95 20.37 -8.09
C MET A 422 -10.22 21.42 -9.17
N LYS A 423 -11.32 22.19 -9.07
CA LYS A 423 -11.58 23.31 -9.99
C LYS A 423 -10.47 24.36 -9.91
N THR A 424 -10.11 24.79 -8.71
CA THR A 424 -9.04 25.80 -8.51
C THR A 424 -7.68 25.26 -8.93
N VAL A 425 -7.31 24.04 -8.51
CA VAL A 425 -6.02 23.43 -8.87
C VAL A 425 -5.87 23.27 -10.39
N ILE A 426 -6.90 22.78 -11.07
CA ILE A 426 -6.84 22.55 -12.52
C ILE A 426 -6.79 23.88 -13.28
N SER A 427 -7.62 24.87 -12.95
CA SER A 427 -7.61 26.18 -13.62
C SER A 427 -6.21 26.81 -13.50
N ILE A 428 -5.68 26.90 -12.28
CA ILE A 428 -4.36 27.49 -12.04
C ILE A 428 -3.24 26.75 -12.77
N ASP A 429 -3.22 25.41 -12.73
CA ASP A 429 -2.18 24.62 -13.41
C ASP A 429 -2.23 24.78 -14.95
N GLN A 430 -3.44 24.88 -15.53
CA GLN A 430 -3.64 25.01 -16.97
C GLN A 430 -3.43 26.43 -17.49
N GLU A 431 -3.86 27.44 -16.74
CA GLU A 431 -3.90 28.84 -17.17
C GLU A 431 -2.59 29.55 -16.83
N ASN A 432 -2.07 29.38 -15.62
CA ASN A 432 -1.02 30.25 -15.08
C ASN A 432 0.40 29.69 -15.20
N PHE A 433 0.57 28.37 -15.07
CA PHE A 433 1.91 27.80 -14.98
C PHE A 433 2.34 27.02 -16.23
N LYS A 434 1.41 26.30 -16.88
CA LYS A 434 1.70 25.34 -17.97
C LYS A 434 3.05 24.61 -17.79
N PRO A 435 3.40 24.14 -16.58
CA PRO A 435 4.79 23.84 -16.29
C PRO A 435 5.16 22.52 -16.97
N LYS A 436 6.29 22.54 -17.69
CA LYS A 436 6.83 21.36 -18.37
C LYS A 436 7.41 20.32 -17.40
N ARG A 437 7.63 20.71 -16.14
CA ARG A 437 8.26 19.93 -15.08
C ARG A 437 7.52 20.14 -13.74
N GLY A 438 7.68 19.21 -12.81
CA GLY A 438 7.20 19.38 -11.43
C GLY A 438 8.17 20.20 -10.58
N PRO A 439 7.88 20.42 -9.28
CA PRO A 439 8.72 21.21 -8.39
C PRO A 439 10.16 20.70 -8.26
N PRO A 440 11.11 21.53 -7.80
CA PRO A 440 12.45 21.08 -7.43
C PRO A 440 12.38 19.95 -6.41
N ASP A 441 13.36 19.05 -6.46
CA ASP A 441 13.39 17.89 -5.58
C ASP A 441 13.39 18.32 -4.10
N PHE A 442 12.68 17.55 -3.27
CA PHE A 442 12.44 17.78 -1.83
C PHE A 442 11.53 18.97 -1.47
N THR A 443 11.06 19.76 -2.44
CA THR A 443 10.13 20.87 -2.17
C THR A 443 8.80 20.40 -1.59
N VAL A 444 8.26 19.28 -2.09
CA VAL A 444 7.00 18.73 -1.59
C VAL A 444 7.19 18.15 -0.19
N GLN A 445 8.34 17.51 0.06
CA GLN A 445 8.68 16.98 1.38
C GLN A 445 8.79 18.08 2.44
N ALA A 446 9.44 19.19 2.11
CA ALA A 446 9.53 20.37 2.98
C ALA A 446 8.14 20.94 3.29
N TYR A 447 7.31 21.15 2.25
CA TYR A 447 5.94 21.64 2.45
C TYR A 447 5.12 20.75 3.38
N VAL A 448 5.18 19.42 3.23
CA VAL A 448 4.42 18.48 4.07
C VAL A 448 4.83 18.60 5.54
N LYS A 449 6.14 18.75 5.80
CA LYS A 449 6.67 18.98 7.16
C LYS A 449 6.20 20.31 7.75
N ASP A 450 6.25 21.38 6.95
CA ASP A 450 5.83 22.71 7.40
C ASP A 450 4.32 22.77 7.66
N ALA A 451 3.52 22.17 6.78
CA ALA A 451 2.08 22.06 6.95
C ALA A 451 1.71 21.24 8.20
N ALA A 452 2.42 20.14 8.48
CA ALA A 452 2.23 19.37 9.70
C ALA A 452 2.63 20.17 10.96
N THR A 453 3.71 20.95 10.89
CA THR A 453 4.15 21.83 11.99
C THR A 453 3.12 22.91 12.28
N LYS A 454 2.62 23.59 11.24
CA LYS A 454 1.55 24.60 11.35
C LYS A 454 0.27 24.01 11.93
N TYR A 455 -0.09 22.80 11.52
CA TYR A 455 -1.30 22.11 11.98
C TYR A 455 -1.23 21.69 13.46
N SER A 456 -0.12 21.09 13.88
CA SER A 456 -0.01 20.45 15.20
C SER A 456 0.69 21.30 16.27
N GLY A 457 1.42 22.34 15.87
CA GLY A 457 2.36 23.05 16.75
C GLY A 457 3.63 22.24 17.09
N ILE A 458 3.77 21.01 16.59
CA ILE A 458 4.89 20.12 16.91
C ILE A 458 6.04 20.35 15.93
N GLN A 459 7.26 20.39 16.46
CA GLN A 459 8.48 20.46 15.65
C GLN A 459 8.96 19.06 15.24
N PHE A 460 9.30 18.89 13.96
CA PHE A 460 9.76 17.61 13.40
C PHE A 460 11.23 17.66 12.92
N HIS A 461 11.94 16.52 13.01
CA HIS A 461 13.31 16.37 12.52
C HIS A 461 13.46 16.73 11.04
#